data_AF-A0A433ZQU2-F1
#
_entry.id   AF-A0A433ZQU2-F1
#
_cell.length_a   1.000
_cell.length_b   1.000
_cell.length_c   1.000
_cell.angle_alpha   90.00
_cell.angle_beta   90.00
_cell.angle_gamma   90.00
#
_symmetry.space_group_name_H-M   'P 1'
#
loop_
_entity.id
_entity.type
_entity.pdbx_description
1 polymer ?
#
loop_
_entity_poly.entity_id
_entity_poly.type
_entity_poly.pdbx_seq_one_letter_code
_entity_poly.pdbx_strand_id
1 'polypeptide(L)'
;MSQLRDMHQAVCQYVERASEKLRRERQYCRHITVFLRTNPFAPHDPYYANSNSVRLMLATQDTRDVMAAVVKALEAICRDGYRYQKAGIMLNDFCNKLGQIRRFSR
;
A
#
# COMPACT_ATOMS: atom_id res chain seq x y z
N MET A 1 -9.05 7.67 19.37
CA MET A 1 -9.56 8.10 18.05
C MET A 1 -8.53 8.79 17.15
N SER A 2 -7.32 9.14 17.61
CA SER A 2 -6.28 9.81 16.80
C SER A 2 -5.50 8.86 15.90
N GLN A 3 -5.06 7.70 16.42
CA GLN A 3 -4.11 6.82 15.72
C GLN A 3 -4.56 6.41 14.31
N LEU A 4 -5.83 6.03 14.11
CA LEU A 4 -6.33 5.65 12.80
C LEU A 4 -6.27 6.81 11.79
N ARG A 5 -6.57 8.04 12.22
CA ARG A 5 -6.46 9.23 11.36
C ARG A 5 -5.02 9.53 11.01
N ASP A 6 -4.12 9.42 11.98
CA ASP A 6 -2.69 9.64 11.77
C ASP A 6 -2.11 8.63 10.77
N MET A 7 -2.53 7.35 10.85
CA MET A 7 -2.16 6.34 9.85
C MET A 7 -2.68 6.69 8.46
N HIS A 8 -3.96 7.05 8.34
CA HIS A 8 -4.54 7.42 7.05
C HIS A 8 -3.78 8.58 6.42
N GLN A 9 -3.46 9.62 7.21
CA GLN A 9 -2.72 10.78 6.71
C GLN A 9 -1.29 10.40 6.27
N ALA A 10 -0.59 9.59 7.06
CA ALA A 10 0.75 9.10 6.70
C ALA A 10 0.72 8.26 5.42
N VAL A 11 -0.25 7.35 5.31
CA VAL A 11 -0.45 6.49 4.15
C VAL A 11 -0.79 7.31 2.90
N CYS A 12 -1.65 8.31 3.02
CA CYS A 12 -1.97 9.21 1.90
C CYS A 12 -0.71 9.90 1.35
N GLN A 13 0.13 10.44 2.25
CA GLN A 13 1.37 11.09 1.86
C GLN A 13 2.34 10.12 1.16
N TYR A 14 2.39 8.85 1.60
CA TYR A 14 3.21 7.84 0.93
C TYR A 14 2.67 7.50 -0.46
N VAL A 15 1.35 7.37 -0.62
CA VAL A 15 0.71 7.10 -1.92
C VAL A 15 0.97 8.23 -2.91
N GLU A 16 0.87 9.48 -2.48
CA GLU A 16 1.15 10.66 -3.32
C GLU A 16 2.59 10.64 -3.83
N ARG A 17 3.57 10.52 -2.93
CA ARG A 17 5.00 10.46 -3.29
C ARG A 17 5.32 9.28 -4.20
N ALA A 18 4.72 8.12 -3.92
CA ALA A 18 4.93 6.92 -4.73
C ALA A 18 4.32 7.08 -6.13
N SER A 19 3.14 7.71 -6.23
CA SER A 19 2.48 8.02 -7.50
C SER A 19 3.24 9.07 -8.30
N GLU A 20 3.80 10.10 -7.66
CA GLU A 20 4.68 11.08 -8.31
C GLU A 20 5.88 10.40 -8.94
N LYS A 21 6.53 9.48 -8.21
CA LYS A 21 7.66 8.72 -8.71
C LYS A 21 7.27 7.86 -9.92
N LEU A 22 6.13 7.15 -9.86
CA LEU A 22 5.60 6.38 -10.98
C LEU A 22 5.38 7.25 -12.22
N ARG A 23 4.73 8.41 -12.07
CA ARG A 23 4.46 9.34 -13.19
C ARG A 23 5.74 9.89 -13.79
N ARG A 24 6.71 10.26 -12.95
CA ARG A 24 8.02 10.76 -13.39
C ARG A 24 8.78 9.73 -14.21
N GLU A 25 8.72 8.47 -13.79
CA GLU A 25 9.39 7.34 -14.45
C GLU A 25 8.54 6.71 -15.56
N ARG A 26 7.30 7.21 -15.79
CA ARG A 26 6.28 6.67 -16.70
C ARG A 26 6.01 5.17 -16.50
N GLN A 27 6.08 4.74 -15.24
CA GLN A 27 5.85 3.36 -14.83
C GLN A 27 4.44 3.18 -14.27
N TYR A 28 3.93 1.96 -14.39
CA TYR A 28 2.63 1.55 -13.89
C TYR A 28 2.83 0.46 -12.85
N CYS A 29 2.11 0.51 -11.73
CA CYS A 29 2.14 -0.57 -10.74
C CYS A 29 0.92 -1.48 -10.90
N ARG A 30 1.13 -2.78 -10.66
CA ARG A 30 0.03 -3.77 -10.60
C ARG A 30 -0.12 -4.39 -9.23
N HIS A 31 0.92 -4.35 -8.41
CA HIS A 31 0.90 -4.98 -7.11
C HIS A 31 1.19 -3.95 -6.04
N ILE A 32 0.31 -3.85 -5.05
CA ILE A 32 0.43 -2.89 -3.96
C ILE A 32 0.35 -3.66 -2.66
N THR A 33 1.40 -3.57 -1.86
CA THR A 33 1.45 -4.19 -0.54
C THR A 33 1.45 -3.12 0.52
N VAL A 34 0.48 -3.20 1.43
CA VAL A 34 0.40 -2.36 2.63
C VAL A 34 0.87 -3.19 3.80
N PHE A 35 1.71 -2.63 4.64
CA PHE A 35 2.18 -3.28 5.86
C PHE A 35 2.06 -2.35 7.04
N LEU A 36 1.70 -2.92 8.19
CA LEU A 36 1.69 -2.22 9.46
C LEU A 36 2.29 -3.08 10.55
N ARG A 37 2.80 -2.42 11.57
CA ARG A 37 3.34 -3.06 12.77
C ARG A 37 3.14 -2.20 14.00
N THR A 38 2.94 -2.86 15.14
CA THR A 38 2.96 -2.25 16.46
C THR A 38 4.37 -2.21 17.03
N ASN A 39 4.53 -1.58 18.19
CA ASN A 39 5.81 -1.47 18.86
C ASN A 39 6.23 -2.84 19.44
N PRO A 40 7.38 -3.41 19.05
CA PRO A 40 7.91 -4.62 19.69
C PRO A 40 8.51 -4.36 21.09
N PHE A 41 8.78 -3.09 21.44
CA PHE A 41 9.41 -2.70 22.72
C PHE A 41 8.42 -2.38 23.84
N ALA A 42 7.11 -2.55 23.62
CA ALA A 42 6.10 -2.34 24.65
C ALA A 42 5.79 -3.67 25.35
N PRO A 43 6.31 -3.95 26.56
CA PRO A 43 6.15 -5.25 27.23
C PRO A 43 4.70 -5.58 27.62
N HIS A 44 3.81 -4.59 27.65
CA HIS A 44 2.39 -4.76 28.01
C HIS A 44 1.43 -4.75 26.81
N ASP A 45 1.89 -4.39 25.61
CA ASP A 45 1.04 -4.36 24.42
C ASP A 45 1.27 -5.62 23.58
N PRO A 46 0.21 -6.29 23.10
CA PRO A 46 0.37 -7.42 22.20
C PRO A 46 1.01 -6.97 20.87
N TYR A 47 2.13 -7.62 20.52
CA TYR A 47 2.79 -7.40 19.25
C TYR A 47 1.88 -7.85 18.10
N TYR A 48 1.66 -6.96 17.14
CA TYR A 48 0.87 -7.21 15.96
C TYR A 48 1.58 -6.62 14.75
N ALA A 49 1.88 -7.49 13.80
CA ALA A 49 2.38 -7.10 12.49
C ALA A 49 1.58 -7.85 11.45
N ASN A 50 1.12 -7.12 10.44
CA ASN A 50 0.36 -7.71 9.35
C ASN A 50 0.65 -6.94 8.07
N SER A 51 0.56 -7.66 6.95
CA SER A 51 0.70 -7.09 5.63
C SER A 51 -0.36 -7.67 4.72
N ASN A 52 -0.87 -6.83 3.83
CA ASN A 52 -1.84 -7.25 2.84
C ASN A 52 -1.46 -6.69 1.49
N SER A 53 -1.53 -7.55 0.49
CA SER A 53 -1.15 -7.27 -0.89
C SER A 53 -2.36 -7.34 -1.79
N VAL A 54 -2.63 -6.25 -2.49
CA VAL A 54 -3.70 -6.13 -3.47
C VAL A 54 -3.07 -6.11 -4.86
N ARG A 55 -3.55 -7.02 -5.71
CA ARG A 55 -3.22 -7.04 -7.13
C ARG A 55 -4.31 -6.36 -7.93
N LEU A 56 -3.95 -5.32 -8.66
CA LEU A 56 -4.81 -4.64 -9.60
C LEU A 56 -4.86 -5.42 -10.92
N MET A 57 -6.05 -5.52 -11.52
CA MET A 57 -6.22 -6.16 -12.83
C MET A 57 -5.55 -5.35 -13.96
N LEU A 58 -5.57 -4.02 -13.83
CA LEU A 58 -4.97 -3.08 -14.77
C LEU A 58 -3.78 -2.40 -14.10
N ALA A 59 -2.71 -2.22 -14.86
CA ALA A 59 -1.56 -1.47 -14.37
C ALA A 59 -1.95 0.02 -14.29
N THR A 60 -1.88 0.62 -13.10
CA THR A 60 -2.28 2.02 -12.88
C THR A 60 -1.11 2.85 -12.37
N GLN A 61 -1.19 4.14 -12.69
CA GLN A 61 -0.36 5.21 -12.13
C GLN A 61 -1.24 6.34 -11.56
N ASP A 62 -2.57 6.16 -11.53
CA ASP A 62 -3.47 7.13 -10.92
C ASP A 62 -3.41 6.97 -9.40
N THR A 63 -3.06 8.07 -8.71
CA THR A 63 -3.02 8.17 -7.25
C THR A 63 -4.34 7.73 -6.63
N ARG A 64 -5.49 7.99 -7.27
CA ARG A 64 -6.81 7.65 -6.74
C ARG A 64 -7.03 6.14 -6.69
N ASP A 65 -6.66 5.42 -7.74
CA ASP A 65 -6.77 3.96 -7.78
C ASP A 65 -5.85 3.31 -6.75
N VAL A 66 -4.60 3.79 -6.68
CA VAL A 66 -3.61 3.31 -5.70
C VAL A 66 -4.10 3.59 -4.29
N MET A 67 -4.61 4.79 -4.03
CA MET A 67 -5.15 5.18 -2.72
C MET A 67 -6.32 4.28 -2.32
N ALA A 68 -7.28 4.05 -3.21
CA ALA A 68 -8.43 3.21 -2.93
C ALA A 68 -8.02 1.77 -2.60
N ALA A 69 -7.07 1.21 -3.34
CA ALA A 69 -6.53 -0.13 -3.06
C ALA A 69 -5.79 -0.20 -1.72
N VAL A 70 -5.00 0.84 -1.40
CA VAL A 70 -4.24 0.94 -0.16
C VAL A 70 -5.15 1.09 1.05
N VAL A 71 -6.15 1.98 0.99
CA VAL A 71 -7.12 2.18 2.07
C VAL A 71 -7.88 0.89 2.34
N LYS A 72 -8.37 0.22 1.29
CA LYS A 72 -9.05 -1.07 1.43
C LYS A 72 -8.15 -2.14 2.05
N ALA A 73 -6.88 -2.19 1.67
CA ALA A 73 -5.91 -3.12 2.25
C ALA A 73 -5.62 -2.79 3.72
N LEU A 74 -5.50 -1.51 4.05
CA LEU A 74 -5.26 -0.99 5.40
C LEU A 74 -6.44 -1.32 6.32
N GLU A 75 -7.67 -1.07 5.90
CA GLU A 75 -8.88 -1.40 6.66
C GLU A 75 -9.00 -2.91 6.94
N ALA A 76 -8.55 -3.76 5.99
CA ALA A 76 -8.57 -5.21 6.18
C ALA A 76 -7.55 -5.74 7.21
N ILE A 77 -6.43 -5.04 7.42
CA ILE A 77 -5.37 -5.42 8.38
C ILE A 77 -5.39 -4.61 9.68
N CYS A 78 -6.07 -3.46 9.67
CA CYS A 78 -6.26 -2.63 10.84
C CYS A 78 -7.29 -3.28 11.77
N ARG A 79 -6.95 -3.36 13.05
CA ARG A 79 -7.75 -3.90 14.13
C ARG A 79 -7.78 -2.90 15.27
N ASP A 80 -8.97 -2.71 15.81
CA ASP A 80 -9.15 -1.87 16.98
C ASP A 80 -8.46 -2.50 18.20
N GLY A 81 -7.92 -1.65 19.07
CA GLY A 81 -7.20 -2.07 20.29
C GLY A 81 -5.68 -2.22 20.12
N TYR A 82 -5.13 -2.08 18.91
CA TYR A 82 -3.70 -2.12 18.68
C TYR A 82 -3.09 -0.74 18.46
N ARG A 83 -1.96 -0.48 19.14
CA ARG A 83 -1.18 0.75 18.95
C ARG A 83 -0.18 0.56 17.81
N TYR A 84 -0.64 0.79 16.59
CA TYR A 84 0.24 0.85 15.44
C TYR A 84 1.22 2.00 15.56
N GLN A 85 2.47 1.72 15.21
CA GLN A 85 3.56 2.68 15.32
C GLN A 85 4.26 2.91 13.97
N LYS A 86 4.12 1.96 13.04
CA LYS A 86 4.63 2.12 11.69
C LYS A 86 3.65 1.51 10.70
N ALA A 87 3.34 2.27 9.66
CA ALA A 87 2.66 1.81 8.47
C ALA A 87 3.49 2.20 7.24
N GLY A 88 3.36 1.45 6.17
CA GLY A 88 4.01 1.74 4.91
C GLY A 88 3.32 1.06 3.74
N ILE A 89 3.60 1.57 2.55
CA ILE A 89 3.18 0.97 1.29
C ILE A 89 4.42 0.54 0.51
N MET A 90 4.27 -0.53 -0.26
CA MET A 90 5.26 -1.04 -1.18
C MET A 90 4.57 -1.30 -2.51
N LEU A 91 4.96 -0.54 -3.52
CA LEU A 91 4.54 -0.79 -4.89
C LEU A 91 5.47 -1.84 -5.49
N ASN A 92 4.90 -2.78 -6.23
CA ASN A 92 5.60 -3.88 -6.86
C ASN A 92 4.97 -4.18 -8.23
N ASP A 93 5.65 -4.99 -9.03
CA ASP A 93 5.23 -5.33 -10.41
C ASP A 93 5.08 -4.07 -11.28
N PHE A 94 6.21 -3.37 -11.47
CA PHE A 94 6.27 -2.16 -12.30
C PHE A 94 6.32 -2.53 -13.78
N CYS A 95 5.31 -2.11 -14.54
CA CYS A 95 5.27 -2.21 -15.98
C CYS A 95 5.72 -0.88 -16.60
N ASN A 96 6.71 -0.93 -17.50
CA ASN A 96 7.23 0.26 -18.21
C ASN A 96 6.55 0.50 -19.59
N LYS A 97 5.54 -0.31 -19.95
CA LYS A 97 4.86 -0.25 -21.25
C LYS A 97 3.35 -0.44 -21.11
N LEU A 98 2.58 0.42 -21.77
CA LEU A 98 1.13 0.33 -21.97
C LEU A 98 0.69 -0.80 -22.93
N GLY A 99 1.56 -1.78 -23.22
CA GLY A 99 1.38 -2.61 -24.41
C GLY A 99 2.18 -3.89 -24.50
N GLN A 100 2.27 -4.67 -23.43
CA GLN A 100 2.52 -6.11 -23.61
C GLN A 100 1.56 -6.93 -22.78
N ILE A 101 0.37 -7.13 -23.36
CA ILE A 101 -0.30 -8.42 -23.25
C ILE A 101 0.73 -9.42 -23.80
N ARG A 102 1.54 -10.03 -22.93
CA ARG A 102 2.22 -11.28 -23.26
C ARG A 102 1.09 -12.31 -23.42
N ARG A 103 0.46 -12.32 -24.60
CA ARG A 103 -0.24 -13.49 -25.10
C ARG A 103 0.82 -14.58 -25.10
N PHE A 104 0.70 -15.51 -24.16
CA PHE A 104 1.38 -16.78 -24.24
C PHE A 104 1.00 -17.38 -25.61
N SER A 105 1.91 -17.27 -26.57
CA SER A 105 1.92 -18.11 -27.75
C SER A 105 2.68 -19.37 -27.36
N ARG A 106 1.93 -20.46 -27.30
CA ARG A 106 2.28 -21.90 -27.29
C ARG A 106 3.71 -22.29 -26.92
#